data_AF-A0A0S4QXL0-F1
#
_entry.id   AF-A0A0S4QXL0-F1
#
_cell.length_a   1.000
_cell.length_b   1.000
_cell.length_c   1.000
_cell.angle_alpha   90.00
_cell.angle_beta   90.00
_cell.angle_gamma   90.00
#
_symmetry.space_group_name_H-M   'P 1'
#
loop_
_entity.id
_entity.type
_entity.pdbx_description
1 polymer ?
#
loop_
_entity_poly.entity_id
_entity_poly.type
_entity_poly.pdbx_seq_one_letter_code
_entity_poly.pdbx_strand_id
1 'polypeptide(L)'
;MKLTMILCDAAQVSEGKLYILGGGWNLIGPSPAPSALGILIEVPWDRANSPFTLQLELHDQDGAPAVQPGPAGPQPVRLEAIIEAGRTQDLAEGSPLQIPLAITLPPLTLTAGTRYRWEATMAGEPEHDGWNVSFQTRPAARPLTPETVGFDD
;
A
#
# COMPACT_ATOMS: atom_id res chain seq x y z
N MET A 1 5.56 1.75 -18.14
CA MET A 1 5.48 2.86 -17.13
C MET A 1 6.44 2.59 -15.98
N LYS A 2 6.58 3.48 -14.98
CA LYS A 2 7.24 3.15 -13.69
C LYS A 2 6.34 3.51 -12.51
N LEU A 3 6.48 2.77 -11.42
CA LEU A 3 5.75 3.00 -10.19
C LEU A 3 6.70 2.83 -8.99
N THR A 4 6.70 3.82 -8.11
CA THR A 4 7.32 3.75 -6.78
C THR A 4 6.22 3.72 -5.75
N MET A 5 6.29 2.81 -4.79
CA MET A 5 5.32 2.67 -3.71
C MET A 5 6.02 2.60 -2.36
N ILE A 6 5.45 3.26 -1.36
CA ILE A 6 5.93 3.22 0.02
C ILE A 6 4.76 3.12 0.98
N LEU A 7 4.93 2.29 2.01
CA LEU A 7 4.05 2.27 3.17
C LEU A 7 4.43 3.39 4.14
N CYS A 8 3.43 4.07 4.67
CA CYS A 8 3.61 5.21 5.56
C CYS A 8 2.46 5.30 6.56
N ASP A 9 2.61 6.14 7.58
CA ASP A 9 1.55 6.36 8.57
C ASP A 9 0.43 7.24 8.00
N ALA A 10 0.82 8.22 7.16
CA ALA A 10 -0.09 9.07 6.41
C ALA A 10 0.58 9.62 5.13
N ALA A 11 -0.22 9.85 4.10
CA ALA A 11 0.21 10.53 2.88
C ALA A 11 -0.84 11.56 2.45
N GLN A 12 -0.39 12.61 1.76
CA GLN A 12 -1.26 13.63 1.20
C GLN A 12 -0.68 14.14 -0.13
N VAL A 13 -1.54 14.36 -1.12
CA VAL A 13 -1.16 15.13 -2.31
C VAL A 13 -1.65 16.56 -2.15
N SER A 14 -0.74 17.52 -2.29
CA SER A 14 -1.06 18.96 -2.32
C SER A 14 -0.21 19.63 -3.37
N GLU A 15 -0.83 20.45 -4.23
CA GLU A 15 -0.14 21.19 -5.31
C GLU A 15 0.74 20.29 -6.20
N GLY A 16 0.29 19.07 -6.50
CA GLY A 16 1.03 18.11 -7.31
C GLY A 16 2.26 17.50 -6.63
N LYS A 17 2.42 17.68 -5.31
CA LYS A 17 3.50 17.06 -4.52
C LYS A 17 2.93 16.01 -3.57
N LEU A 18 3.63 14.88 -3.46
CA LEU A 18 3.35 13.84 -2.50
C LEU A 18 4.07 14.14 -1.17
N TYR A 19 3.30 14.42 -0.14
CA TYR A 19 3.77 14.54 1.25
C TYR A 19 3.58 13.19 1.94
N ILE A 20 4.61 12.71 2.63
CA ILE A 20 4.64 11.42 3.31
C ILE A 20 5.07 11.64 4.76
N LEU A 21 4.30 11.10 5.69
CA LEU A 21 4.59 11.07 7.13
C LEU A 21 4.84 9.63 7.57
N GLY A 22 5.97 9.38 8.24
CA GLY A 22 6.32 8.05 8.74
C GLY A 22 6.56 7.01 7.63
N GLY A 23 7.13 7.43 6.50
CA GLY A 23 7.36 6.54 5.36
C GLY A 23 8.45 5.50 5.59
N GLY A 24 8.25 4.31 5.03
CA GLY A 24 9.28 3.26 4.94
C GLY A 24 9.24 2.21 6.04
N TRP A 25 8.17 2.17 6.84
CA TRP A 25 7.99 1.07 7.76
C TRP A 25 7.70 -0.24 7.01
N ASN A 26 8.17 -1.34 7.58
CA ASN A 26 7.97 -2.70 7.07
C ASN A 26 7.54 -3.68 8.17
N LEU A 27 7.19 -3.16 9.36
CA LEU A 27 6.73 -3.92 10.51
C LEU A 27 5.63 -3.14 11.24
N ILE A 28 4.44 -3.73 11.38
CA ILE A 28 3.26 -3.12 12.02
C ILE A 28 2.71 -3.99 13.16
N GLY A 29 1.89 -3.41 14.02
CA GLY A 29 1.19 -4.15 15.07
C GLY A 29 1.93 -4.19 16.42
N PRO A 30 1.38 -4.93 17.39
CA PRO A 30 0.23 -5.84 17.27
C PRO A 30 -1.14 -5.14 17.21
N SER A 31 -1.23 -3.86 17.59
CA SER A 31 -2.45 -3.06 17.46
C SER A 31 -2.60 -2.48 16.05
N PRO A 32 -3.84 -2.27 15.55
CA PRO A 32 -4.04 -1.50 14.33
C PRO A 32 -3.34 -0.14 14.42
N ALA A 33 -2.53 0.19 13.42
CA ALA A 33 -1.90 1.49 13.30
C ALA A 33 -2.44 2.19 12.04
N PRO A 34 -2.51 3.53 12.02
CA PRO A 34 -2.75 4.27 10.79
C PRO A 34 -1.78 3.83 9.70
N SER A 35 -2.29 3.65 8.49
CA SER A 35 -1.45 3.27 7.35
C SER A 35 -1.97 3.91 6.07
N ALA A 36 -1.04 4.22 5.18
CA ALA A 36 -1.31 4.76 3.87
C ALA A 36 -0.28 4.25 2.86
N LEU A 37 -0.66 4.28 1.59
CA LEU A 37 0.24 4.10 0.46
C LEU A 37 0.56 5.47 -0.14
N GLY A 38 1.85 5.81 -0.14
CA GLY A 38 2.39 6.87 -1.00
C GLY A 38 2.84 6.25 -2.31
N ILE A 39 2.30 6.72 -3.44
CA ILE A 39 2.63 6.17 -4.75
C ILE A 39 3.03 7.31 -5.68
N LEU A 40 4.11 7.10 -6.44
CA LEU A 40 4.52 7.98 -7.53
C LEU A 40 4.59 7.17 -8.80
N ILE A 41 3.79 7.56 -9.80
CA ILE A 41 3.78 6.92 -11.12
C ILE A 41 4.48 7.86 -12.11
N GLU A 42 5.41 7.31 -12.88
CA GLU A 42 6.01 7.98 -14.03
C GLU A 42 5.37 7.44 -15.32
N VAL A 43 4.63 8.32 -15.99
CA VAL A 43 3.97 8.03 -17.27
C VAL A 43 4.80 8.60 -18.41
N PRO A 44 5.18 7.77 -19.41
CA PRO A 44 5.84 8.24 -20.62
C PRO A 44 5.07 9.36 -21.34
N TRP A 45 5.80 10.30 -21.96
CA TRP A 45 5.22 11.47 -22.62
C TRP A 45 4.20 11.13 -23.74
N ASP A 46 4.42 10.02 -24.43
CA ASP A 46 3.57 9.49 -25.51
C ASP A 46 2.26 8.87 -24.99
N ARG A 47 2.16 8.57 -23.69
CA ARG A 47 0.97 8.05 -23.01
C ARG A 47 0.12 9.12 -22.32
N ALA A 48 0.48 10.39 -22.47
CA ALA A 48 -0.28 11.49 -21.89
C ALA A 48 -1.74 11.55 -22.40
N ASN A 49 -2.65 12.05 -21.57
CA ASN A 49 -4.09 12.20 -21.81
C ASN A 49 -4.79 10.88 -22.22
N SER A 50 -4.15 9.74 -21.95
CA SER A 50 -4.73 8.41 -22.14
C SER A 50 -4.99 7.81 -20.76
N PRO A 51 -6.25 7.60 -20.37
CA PRO A 51 -6.54 7.02 -19.07
C PRO A 51 -6.07 5.56 -19.01
N PHE A 52 -5.63 5.13 -17.84
CA PHE A 52 -5.30 3.74 -17.53
C PHE A 52 -5.82 3.36 -16.14
N THR A 53 -6.10 2.07 -15.94
CA THR A 53 -6.53 1.55 -14.64
C THR A 53 -5.32 1.08 -13.84
N LEU A 54 -5.16 1.60 -12.63
CA LEU A 54 -4.28 1.07 -11.59
C LEU A 54 -5.11 0.18 -10.66
N GLN A 55 -4.65 -1.06 -10.46
CA GLN A 55 -5.17 -1.93 -9.41
C GLN A 55 -4.09 -2.16 -8.36
N LEU A 56 -4.49 -2.13 -7.09
CA LEU A 56 -3.66 -2.48 -5.95
C LEU A 56 -4.31 -3.64 -5.21
N GLU A 57 -3.58 -4.71 -4.97
CA GLU A 57 -4.05 -5.85 -4.18
C GLU A 57 -3.08 -6.18 -3.05
N LEU A 58 -3.63 -6.50 -1.89
CA LEU A 58 -2.84 -7.01 -0.77
C LEU A 58 -2.83 -8.53 -0.83
N HIS A 59 -1.64 -9.12 -0.78
CA HIS A 59 -1.42 -10.56 -0.71
C HIS A 59 -0.78 -10.94 0.63
N ASP A 60 -1.07 -12.15 1.09
CA ASP A 60 -0.40 -12.76 2.24
C ASP A 60 0.95 -13.39 1.86
N GLN A 61 1.55 -14.10 2.82
CA GLN A 61 2.87 -14.72 2.67
C GLN A 61 2.89 -15.85 1.63
N ASP A 62 1.74 -16.45 1.33
CA ASP A 62 1.57 -17.54 0.37
C ASP A 62 1.18 -17.00 -1.02
N GLY A 63 1.02 -15.68 -1.15
CA GLY A 63 0.62 -15.00 -2.38
C GLY A 63 -0.89 -14.98 -2.62
N ALA A 64 -1.70 -15.50 -1.68
CA ALA A 64 -3.15 -15.44 -1.78
C ALA A 64 -3.65 -14.03 -1.45
N PRO A 65 -4.75 -13.56 -2.07
CA PRO A 65 -5.34 -12.27 -1.71
C PRO A 65 -5.71 -12.23 -0.22
N ALA A 66 -5.27 -11.20 0.49
CA ALA A 66 -5.63 -10.97 1.86
C ALA A 66 -7.12 -10.60 1.94
N VAL A 67 -7.87 -11.31 2.78
CA VAL A 67 -9.32 -11.15 2.91
C VAL A 67 -9.68 -10.37 4.16
N GLN A 68 -10.61 -9.43 4.06
CA GLN A 68 -11.16 -8.67 5.18
C GLN A 68 -12.66 -8.94 5.35
N PRO A 69 -13.19 -8.87 6.58
CA PRO A 69 -14.63 -8.85 6.80
C PRO A 69 -15.26 -7.65 6.08
N GLY A 70 -16.36 -7.89 5.38
CA GLY A 70 -17.12 -6.87 4.67
C GLY A 70 -18.63 -7.05 4.85
N PRO A 71 -19.43 -6.04 4.50
CA PRO A 71 -20.89 -6.07 4.64
C PRO A 71 -21.55 -7.16 3.77
N ALA A 72 -20.91 -7.57 2.68
CA ALA A 72 -21.35 -8.66 1.80
C ALA A 72 -20.65 -10.00 2.11
N GLY A 73 -19.91 -10.09 3.21
CA GLY A 73 -19.06 -11.22 3.58
C GLY A 73 -17.56 -10.94 3.40
N PRO A 74 -16.71 -11.95 3.60
CA PRO A 74 -15.27 -11.82 3.43
C PRO A 74 -14.92 -11.44 1.98
N GLN A 75 -14.11 -10.39 1.80
CA GLN A 75 -13.73 -9.85 0.50
C GLN A 75 -12.23 -9.57 0.42
N PRO A 76 -11.58 -9.76 -0.75
CA PRO A 76 -10.17 -9.44 -0.93
C PRO A 76 -9.93 -7.93 -0.77
N VAL A 77 -8.78 -7.57 -0.23
CA VAL A 77 -8.34 -6.17 -0.14
C VAL A 77 -7.79 -5.75 -1.50
N ARG A 78 -8.66 -5.13 -2.29
CA ARG A 78 -8.34 -4.60 -3.62
C ARG A 78 -8.82 -3.16 -3.73
N LEU A 79 -7.98 -2.30 -4.31
CA LEU A 79 -8.29 -0.91 -4.65
C LEU A 79 -8.11 -0.74 -6.15
N GLU A 80 -8.98 0.03 -6.77
CA GLU A 80 -8.89 0.36 -8.20
C GLU A 80 -9.04 1.87 -8.39
N ALA A 81 -8.22 2.43 -9.27
CA ALA A 81 -8.26 3.84 -9.66
C ALA A 81 -8.07 3.99 -11.16
N ILE A 82 -8.86 4.87 -11.78
CA ILE A 82 -8.63 5.32 -13.16
C ILE A 82 -7.78 6.58 -13.10
N ILE A 83 -6.66 6.57 -13.80
CA ILE A 83 -5.65 7.63 -13.76
C ILE A 83 -5.44 8.17 -15.17
N GLU A 84 -5.33 9.49 -15.29
CA GLU A 84 -4.97 10.16 -16.54
C GLU A 84 -3.87 11.20 -16.28
N ALA A 85 -2.78 11.11 -17.04
CA ALA A 85 -1.65 12.02 -16.93
C ALA A 85 -1.80 13.18 -17.91
N GLY A 86 -2.04 14.39 -17.43
CA GLY A 86 -2.07 15.59 -18.29
C GLY A 86 -0.67 16.05 -18.69
N ARG A 87 -0.50 16.57 -19.92
CA ARG A 87 0.70 17.35 -20.27
C ARG A 87 0.57 18.75 -19.65
N THR A 88 1.50 19.14 -18.78
CA THR A 88 1.59 20.53 -18.30
C THR A 88 2.35 21.38 -19.33
N GLN A 89 1.95 22.64 -19.49
CA GLN A 89 2.54 23.54 -20.50
C GLN A 89 4.03 23.83 -20.27
N ASP A 90 4.49 23.67 -19.03
CA ASP A 90 5.86 24.00 -18.62
C ASP A 90 6.84 22.82 -18.75
N LEU A 91 6.37 21.63 -19.15
CA LEU A 91 7.22 20.44 -19.24
C LEU A 91 7.78 20.25 -20.65
N ALA A 92 9.11 20.10 -20.75
CA ALA A 92 9.77 19.84 -22.03
C ALA A 92 9.28 18.51 -22.64
N GLU A 93 9.07 18.50 -23.95
CA GLU A 93 8.68 17.30 -24.68
C GLU A 93 9.62 16.12 -24.38
N GLY A 94 9.03 14.94 -24.15
CA GLY A 94 9.79 13.73 -23.81
C GLY A 94 10.07 13.55 -22.31
N SER A 95 9.78 14.53 -21.46
CA SER A 95 9.89 14.37 -20.00
C SER A 95 8.78 13.44 -19.47
N PRO A 96 9.09 12.51 -18.54
CA PRO A 96 8.04 11.69 -17.92
C PRO A 96 7.09 12.56 -17.09
N LEU A 97 5.80 12.25 -17.19
CA LEU A 97 4.75 12.87 -16.38
C LEU A 97 4.68 12.16 -15.03
N GLN A 98 4.70 12.93 -13.94
CA GLN A 98 4.62 12.39 -12.58
C GLN A 98 3.22 12.53 -12.01
N ILE A 99 2.68 11.42 -11.51
CA ILE A 99 1.37 11.36 -10.86
C ILE A 99 1.57 10.88 -9.42
N PRO A 100 1.51 11.80 -8.44
CA PRO A 100 1.50 11.42 -7.04
C PRO A 100 0.10 10.94 -6.64
N LEU A 101 0.04 9.87 -5.85
CA LEU A 101 -1.17 9.39 -5.20
C LEU A 101 -0.91 9.18 -3.72
N ALA A 102 -1.91 9.50 -2.92
CA ALA A 102 -1.95 9.23 -1.49
C ALA A 102 -3.23 8.45 -1.18
N ILE A 103 -3.09 7.21 -0.70
CA ILE A 103 -4.22 6.34 -0.40
C ILE A 103 -4.18 5.99 1.08
N THR A 104 -5.10 6.54 1.86
CA THR A 104 -5.29 6.15 3.26
C THR A 104 -5.98 4.79 3.31
N LEU A 105 -5.39 3.86 4.06
CA LEU A 105 -5.93 2.51 4.19
C LEU A 105 -6.91 2.45 5.38
N PRO A 106 -8.05 1.75 5.24
CA PRO A 106 -8.88 1.44 6.39
C PRO A 106 -8.12 0.49 7.35
N PRO A 107 -8.52 0.39 8.62
CA PRO A 107 -7.96 -0.59 9.54
C PRO A 107 -8.06 -2.00 8.97
N LEU A 108 -6.91 -2.66 8.79
CA LEU A 108 -6.82 -4.02 8.29
C LEU A 108 -6.73 -5.02 9.45
N THR A 109 -7.55 -6.05 9.43
CA THR A 109 -7.47 -7.21 10.33
C THR A 109 -6.43 -8.17 9.78
N LEU A 110 -5.18 -8.03 10.23
CA LEU A 110 -4.05 -8.82 9.75
C LEU A 110 -3.68 -9.92 10.75
N THR A 111 -3.32 -11.09 10.25
CA THR A 111 -2.79 -12.19 11.05
C THR A 111 -1.45 -11.77 11.65
N ALA A 112 -1.24 -12.04 12.94
CA ALA A 112 -0.01 -11.72 13.64
C ALA A 112 1.16 -12.63 13.21
N GLY A 113 2.37 -12.08 13.11
CA GLY A 113 3.56 -12.81 12.67
C GLY A 113 3.55 -13.21 11.19
N THR A 114 2.75 -12.55 10.36
CA THR A 114 2.56 -12.88 8.94
C THR A 114 3.14 -11.79 8.05
N ARG A 115 3.74 -12.19 6.92
CA ARG A 115 4.19 -11.27 5.88
C ARG A 115 3.05 -10.95 4.93
N TYR A 116 3.00 -9.69 4.50
CA TYR A 116 2.07 -9.20 3.50
C TYR A 116 2.81 -8.42 2.42
N ARG A 117 2.22 -8.33 1.23
CA ARG A 117 2.73 -7.56 0.10
C ARG A 117 1.59 -6.83 -0.58
N TRP A 118 1.70 -5.52 -0.68
CA TRP A 118 0.91 -4.73 -1.62
C TRP A 118 1.53 -4.87 -3.00
N GLU A 119 0.72 -5.17 -3.99
CA GLU A 119 1.15 -5.35 -5.38
C GLU A 119 0.29 -4.48 -6.29
N ALA A 120 0.92 -3.83 -7.26
CA ALA A 120 0.26 -2.98 -8.23
C ALA A 120 0.32 -3.57 -9.64
N THR A 121 -0.79 -3.45 -10.35
CA THR A 121 -0.86 -3.71 -11.79
C THR A 121 -1.47 -2.51 -12.50
N MET A 122 -1.01 -2.23 -13.72
CA MET A 122 -1.56 -1.17 -14.58
C MET A 122 -2.06 -1.82 -15.87
N ALA A 123 -3.32 -1.53 -16.25
CA ALA A 123 -3.96 -2.18 -17.38
C ALA A 123 -3.15 -2.01 -18.68
N GLY A 124 -2.86 -3.13 -19.34
CA GLY A 124 -2.08 -3.16 -20.59
C GLY A 124 -0.56 -3.10 -20.40
N GLU A 125 -0.05 -3.02 -19.17
CA GLU A 125 1.36 -3.24 -18.85
C GLU A 125 1.57 -4.71 -18.45
N PRO A 126 2.75 -5.30 -18.75
CA PRO A 126 3.10 -6.61 -18.22
C PRO A 126 3.23 -6.57 -16.70
N GLU A 127 3.08 -7.73 -16.06
CA GLU A 127 3.42 -7.90 -14.64
C GLU A 127 4.86 -7.45 -14.39
N HIS A 128 5.07 -6.79 -13.25
CA HIS A 128 6.33 -6.15 -12.94
C HIS A 128 6.71 -6.38 -11.47
N ASP A 129 7.71 -7.23 -11.23
CA ASP A 129 8.20 -7.62 -9.90
C ASP A 129 8.66 -6.46 -9.00
N GLY A 130 8.85 -5.27 -9.57
CA GLY A 130 9.22 -4.05 -8.84
C GLY A 130 8.05 -3.22 -8.31
N TRP A 131 6.80 -3.51 -8.69
CA TRP A 131 5.64 -2.68 -8.31
C TRP A 131 4.95 -3.23 -7.06
N ASN A 132 5.71 -3.37 -5.99
CA ASN A 132 5.19 -3.84 -4.72
C ASN A 132 5.92 -3.24 -3.52
N VAL A 133 5.29 -3.34 -2.35
CA VAL A 133 5.91 -3.06 -1.06
C VAL A 133 5.49 -4.13 -0.06
N SER A 134 6.47 -4.67 0.66
CA SER A 134 6.24 -5.74 1.67
C SER A 134 6.32 -5.19 3.08
N PHE A 135 5.55 -5.79 3.97
CA PHE A 135 5.66 -5.57 5.41
C PHE A 135 5.32 -6.85 6.19
N GLN A 136 5.54 -6.83 7.49
CA GLN A 136 5.24 -7.93 8.40
C GLN A 136 4.43 -7.43 9.58
N THR A 137 3.63 -8.30 10.19
CA THR A 137 2.98 -8.02 11.47
C THR A 137 3.82 -8.57 12.62
N ARG A 138 3.84 -7.86 13.75
CA ARG A 138 4.47 -8.39 14.97
C ARG A 138 3.75 -9.67 15.43
N PRO A 139 4.46 -10.62 16.05
CA PRO A 139 3.83 -11.75 16.72
C PRO A 139 2.82 -11.28 17.76
N ALA A 140 1.79 -12.08 18.02
CA ALA A 140 0.85 -11.81 19.09
C ALA A 140 1.61 -11.74 20.42
N ALA A 141 1.31 -10.75 21.25
CA ALA A 141 1.87 -10.67 22.59
C ALA A 141 1.49 -11.96 23.34
N ARG A 142 2.49 -12.64 23.93
CA ARG A 142 2.21 -13.76 24.82
C ARG A 142 1.38 -13.22 25.99
N PRO A 143 0.24 -13.82 26.35
CA PRO A 143 -0.46 -13.45 27.57
C PRO A 143 0.52 -13.55 28.74
N LEU A 144 0.60 -12.53 29.59
CA LEU A 144 1.29 -12.66 30.86
C LEU A 144 0.53 -13.73 31.66
N THR A 145 1.11 -14.92 31.79
CA THR A 145 0.68 -15.86 32.83
C THR A 145 0.89 -15.14 34.15
N PRO A 146 -0.14 -14.98 35.01
CA PRO A 146 0.10 -14.52 36.37
C PRO A 146 1.13 -15.47 36.99
N GLU A 147 2.28 -14.94 37.41
CA GLU A 147 3.17 -15.72 38.24
C GLU A 147 2.37 -16.11 39.48
N THR A 148 2.14 -17.41 39.67
CA THR A 148 1.65 -17.92 40.94
C THR A 148 2.75 -17.62 41.95
N VAL A 149 2.64 -16.48 42.63
CA VAL A 149 3.45 -16.19 43.80
C VAL A 149 3.02 -17.21 44.85
N GLY A 150 3.74 -18.33 44.89
CA GLY A 150 3.63 -19.29 45.98
C GLY A 150 4.06 -18.57 47.24
N PHE A 151 3.11 -18.34 48.14
CA PHE A 151 3.43 -18.12 49.54
C PHE A 151 3.79 -19.50 50.10
N ASP A 152 5.09 -19.74 50.29
CA ASP A 152 5.55 -20.84 51.14
C ASP A 152 5.19 -20.46 52.59
N ASP A 153 4.41 -21.33 53.24
CA ASP A 153 3.99 -21.26 54.66
C ASP A 153 5.16 -21.49 55.63
#